data_AF-A0A3D2IFE1-F1
#
_entry.id   AF-A0A3D2IFE1-F1
#
_cell.length_a   1.000
_cell.length_b   1.000
_cell.length_c   1.000
_cell.angle_alpha   90.00
_cell.angle_beta   90.00
_cell.angle_gamma   90.00
#
_symmetry.space_group_name_H-M   'P 1'
#
loop_
_entity.id
_entity.type
_entity.pdbx_description
1 polymer ?
#
loop_
_entity_poly.entity_id
_entity_poly.type
_entity_poly.pdbx_seq_one_letter_code
_entity_poly.pdbx_strand_id
1 'polypeptide(L)'
;MGYQQALEQTIGVPFTEENSVSVLRNGDEIFPAMLEAISNAKETISFLTFVYWKGEIADKFAELFAKKAKEGVKVRVLLDSYGAFPMKKALVELMQSSGVDVVWFRPLARWKVWKMDNRTHRKILICDGKIAFTGGVGIAEEWTGNARNESEWRD
;
A
#
# COMPACT_ATOMS: atom_id res chain seq x y z
N MET A 1 -35.79 1.93 -1.39
CA MET A 1 -34.43 2.41 -1.74
C MET A 1 -33.57 1.18 -1.93
N GLY A 2 -32.97 0.99 -3.11
CA GLY A 2 -32.10 -0.18 -3.34
C GLY A 2 -30.81 -0.05 -2.53
N TYR A 3 -30.22 -1.18 -2.11
CA TYR A 3 -28.96 -1.18 -1.36
C TYR A 3 -27.84 -0.41 -2.08
N GLN A 4 -27.78 -0.52 -3.42
CA GLN A 4 -26.83 0.25 -4.23
C GLN A 4 -26.98 1.76 -4.05
N GLN A 5 -28.19 2.29 -4.23
CA GLN A 5 -28.46 3.72 -4.13
C GLN A 5 -28.17 4.26 -2.71
N ALA A 6 -28.48 3.48 -1.68
CA ALA A 6 -28.15 3.83 -0.29
C ALA A 6 -26.63 3.86 -0.04
N LEU A 7 -25.90 2.89 -0.62
CA LEU A 7 -24.44 2.87 -0.56
C LEU A 7 -23.86 4.08 -1.30
N GLU A 8 -24.20 4.30 -2.58
CA GLU A 8 -23.68 5.42 -3.38
C GLU A 8 -23.87 6.78 -2.68
N GLN A 9 -25.03 7.03 -2.07
CA GLN A 9 -25.28 8.24 -1.29
C GLN A 9 -24.41 8.35 -0.03
N THR A 10 -24.07 7.22 0.59
CA THR A 10 -23.25 7.17 1.81
C THR A 10 -21.76 7.34 1.50
N ILE A 11 -21.25 6.66 0.47
CA ILE A 11 -19.83 6.69 0.10
C ILE A 11 -19.50 7.89 -0.81
N GLY A 12 -20.49 8.50 -1.47
CA GLY A 12 -20.30 9.64 -2.37
C GLY A 12 -19.65 9.28 -3.71
N VAL A 13 -19.62 7.99 -4.05
CA VAL A 13 -19.09 7.47 -5.32
C VAL A 13 -20.11 6.49 -5.93
N PRO A 14 -20.40 6.62 -7.24
CA PRO A 14 -21.27 5.68 -7.93
C PRO A 14 -20.60 4.31 -8.06
N PHE A 15 -21.40 3.24 -8.17
CA PHE A 15 -20.87 1.95 -8.60
C PHE A 15 -20.37 2.04 -10.04
N THR A 16 -19.29 1.33 -10.33
CA THR A 16 -18.80 1.12 -11.70
C THR A 16 -19.08 -0.30 -12.15
N GLU A 17 -19.27 -0.48 -13.45
CA GLU A 17 -19.50 -1.79 -14.05
C GLU A 17 -18.20 -2.31 -14.71
N GLU A 18 -18.26 -3.53 -15.25
CA GLU A 18 -17.16 -4.17 -16.01
C GLU A 18 -15.85 -4.38 -15.22
N ASN A 19 -15.94 -4.42 -13.89
CA ASN A 19 -14.81 -4.78 -13.03
C ASN A 19 -14.60 -6.29 -12.99
N SER A 20 -13.35 -6.73 -12.97
CA SER A 20 -12.96 -8.11 -12.62
C SER A 20 -12.26 -8.12 -11.27
N VAL A 21 -12.62 -9.08 -10.42
CA VAL A 21 -12.05 -9.24 -9.08
C VAL A 21 -11.42 -10.61 -8.96
N SER A 22 -10.14 -10.63 -8.58
CA SER A 22 -9.38 -11.85 -8.29
C SER A 22 -8.98 -11.87 -6.82
N VAL A 23 -9.19 -13.01 -6.16
CA VAL A 23 -8.81 -13.20 -4.76
C VAL A 23 -7.40 -13.78 -4.69
N LEU A 24 -6.49 -13.05 -4.05
CA LEU A 24 -5.11 -13.47 -3.76
C LEU A 24 -5.03 -13.89 -2.30
N ARG A 25 -4.55 -15.10 -2.02
CA ARG A 25 -4.78 -15.77 -0.73
C ARG A 25 -3.67 -15.60 0.29
N ASN A 26 -2.44 -15.38 -0.15
CA ASN A 26 -1.24 -15.41 0.68
C ASN A 26 -0.13 -14.55 0.06
N GLY A 27 1.00 -14.42 0.75
CA GLY A 27 2.15 -13.65 0.28
C GLY A 27 2.68 -14.10 -1.08
N ASP A 28 2.65 -15.41 -1.36
CA ASP A 28 3.10 -16.00 -2.62
C ASP A 28 2.24 -15.59 -3.82
N GLU A 29 0.96 -15.27 -3.60
CA GLU A 29 0.06 -14.76 -4.65
C GLU A 29 0.00 -13.22 -4.66
N ILE A 30 0.00 -12.59 -3.48
CA ILE A 30 -0.23 -11.15 -3.31
C ILE A 30 0.97 -10.34 -3.81
N PHE A 31 2.17 -10.65 -3.34
CA PHE A 31 3.32 -9.81 -3.60
C PHE A 31 3.78 -9.84 -5.05
N PRO A 32 3.86 -11.00 -5.73
CA PRO A 32 4.19 -11.03 -7.15
C PRO A 32 3.21 -10.22 -8.00
N ALA A 33 1.90 -10.34 -7.74
CA ALA A 33 0.89 -9.59 -8.49
C ALA A 33 1.02 -8.07 -8.28
N MET A 34 1.27 -7.63 -7.04
CA MET A 34 1.50 -6.20 -6.74
C MET A 34 2.77 -5.68 -7.43
N LEU A 35 3.88 -6.41 -7.34
CA LEU A 35 5.16 -6.01 -7.95
C LEU A 35 5.05 -5.96 -9.48
N GLU A 36 4.36 -6.92 -10.08
CA GLU A 36 4.10 -6.93 -11.53
C GLU A 36 3.30 -5.69 -11.96
N ALA A 37 2.22 -5.35 -11.25
CA ALA A 37 1.42 -4.17 -11.54
C ALA A 37 2.23 -2.87 -11.45
N ILE A 38 3.09 -2.73 -10.43
CA ILE A 38 3.97 -1.57 -10.27
C ILE A 38 4.99 -1.49 -11.41
N SER A 39 5.61 -2.63 -11.76
CA SER A 39 6.58 -2.71 -12.85
C SER A 39 5.97 -2.26 -14.19
N ASN A 40 4.73 -2.69 -14.44
CA ASN A 40 4.01 -2.40 -15.69
C ASN A 40 3.39 -1.00 -15.73
N ALA A 41 3.23 -0.31 -14.60
CA ALA A 41 2.65 1.03 -14.55
C ALA A 41 3.39 2.03 -15.46
N LYS A 42 2.65 2.91 -16.13
CA LYS A 42 3.20 3.86 -17.13
C LYS A 42 2.99 5.32 -16.78
N GLU A 43 1.98 5.65 -15.99
CA GLU A 43 1.58 7.03 -15.74
C GLU A 43 1.59 7.37 -14.26
N THR A 44 0.92 6.56 -13.44
CA THR A 44 0.76 6.87 -12.01
C THR A 44 0.80 5.62 -11.14
N ILE A 45 1.36 5.79 -9.94
CA ILE A 45 1.26 4.83 -8.86
C ILE A 45 0.82 5.57 -7.60
N SER A 46 -0.21 5.06 -6.93
CA SER A 46 -0.66 5.55 -5.63
C SER A 46 -0.70 4.41 -4.65
N PHE A 47 0.12 4.53 -3.60
CA PHE A 47 0.27 3.52 -2.58
C PHE A 47 -0.03 4.10 -1.20
N LEU A 48 -0.81 3.37 -0.40
CA LEU A 48 -1.15 3.71 0.98
C LEU A 48 -1.10 2.43 1.79
N THR A 49 -0.37 2.44 2.90
CA THR A 49 -0.34 1.30 3.83
C THR A 49 -0.19 1.72 5.29
N PHE A 50 -0.62 0.84 6.19
CA PHE A 50 -0.36 0.94 7.61
C PHE A 50 1.01 0.36 7.97
N VAL A 51 1.22 -0.94 7.75
CA VAL A 51 2.50 -1.62 8.01
C VAL A 51 3.40 -1.57 6.79
N TYR A 52 4.60 -1.05 7.00
CA TYR A 52 5.75 -1.15 6.10
C TYR A 52 7.01 -1.14 6.95
N TRP A 53 7.79 -2.23 7.00
CA TRP A 53 9.03 -2.20 7.77
C TRP A 53 10.25 -2.92 7.19
N LYS A 54 10.23 -4.25 7.05
CA LYS A 54 11.43 -5.11 7.04
C LYS A 54 11.27 -6.30 6.09
N GLY A 55 12.39 -6.92 5.78
CA GLY A 55 12.48 -8.06 4.87
C GLY A 55 12.71 -7.64 3.42
N GLU A 56 13.07 -8.61 2.59
CA GLU A 56 13.36 -8.39 1.17
C GLU A 56 12.18 -7.76 0.43
N ILE A 57 10.95 -8.07 0.83
CA ILE A 57 9.75 -7.48 0.21
C ILE A 57 9.64 -5.97 0.42
N ALA A 58 10.04 -5.48 1.60
CA ALA A 58 10.09 -4.06 1.89
C ALA A 58 11.12 -3.35 0.99
N ASP A 59 12.30 -3.94 0.83
CA ASP A 59 13.35 -3.39 -0.01
C ASP A 59 12.90 -3.38 -1.50
N LYS A 60 12.31 -4.48 -2.00
CA LYS A 60 11.77 -4.60 -3.38
C LYS A 60 10.73 -3.54 -3.72
N PHE A 61 9.77 -3.27 -2.82
CA PHE A 61 8.76 -2.25 -3.07
C PHE A 61 9.39 -0.85 -3.20
N ALA A 62 10.29 -0.49 -2.28
CA ALA A 62 10.96 0.82 -2.29
C ALA A 62 11.82 1.01 -3.54
N GLU A 63 12.61 0.00 -3.91
CA GLU A 63 13.43 0.00 -5.12
C GLU A 63 12.60 0.14 -6.38
N LEU A 64 11.47 -0.58 -6.45
CA LEU A 64 10.61 -0.52 -7.63
C LEU A 64 9.90 0.83 -7.75
N PHE A 65 9.39 1.39 -6.65
CA PHE A 65 8.85 2.75 -6.64
C PHE A 65 9.89 3.80 -7.08
N ALA A 66 11.11 3.70 -6.54
CA ALA A 66 12.22 4.57 -6.92
C ALA A 66 12.56 4.45 -8.42
N LYS A 67 12.60 3.22 -8.95
CA LYS A 67 12.83 2.97 -10.38
C LYS A 67 11.73 3.60 -11.24
N LYS A 68 10.45 3.36 -10.91
CA LYS A 68 9.32 3.91 -11.67
C LYS A 68 9.30 5.44 -11.65
N ALA A 69 9.63 6.06 -10.52
CA ALA A 69 9.76 7.51 -10.43
C ALA A 69 10.87 8.06 -11.36
N LYS A 70 12.03 7.39 -11.41
CA LYS A 70 13.11 7.75 -12.35
C LYS A 70 12.73 7.56 -13.82
N GLU A 71 11.84 6.62 -14.11
CA GLU A 71 11.26 6.43 -15.45
C GLU A 71 10.19 7.48 -15.82
N GLY A 72 9.88 8.43 -14.92
CA GLY A 72 8.92 9.50 -15.13
C GLY A 72 7.48 9.17 -14.70
N VAL A 73 7.24 8.01 -14.09
CA VAL A 73 5.93 7.66 -13.52
C VAL A 73 5.69 8.47 -12.26
N LYS A 74 4.49 9.06 -12.09
CA LYS A 74 4.14 9.80 -10.88
C LYS A 74 3.83 8.83 -9.73
N VAL A 75 4.79 8.65 -8.83
CA VAL A 75 4.65 7.75 -7.68
C VAL A 75 4.32 8.54 -6.41
N ARG A 76 3.21 8.20 -5.75
CA ARG A 76 2.76 8.78 -4.48
C ARG A 76 2.64 7.69 -3.43
N VAL A 77 3.29 7.87 -2.28
CA VAL A 77 3.34 6.90 -1.18
C VAL A 77 2.87 7.59 0.10
N LEU A 78 1.75 7.12 0.68
CA LEU A 78 1.25 7.57 1.96
C LEU A 78 1.49 6.50 3.04
N LEU A 79 2.37 6.80 3.99
CA LEU A 79 2.73 5.89 5.08
C LEU A 79 2.03 6.32 6.38
N ASP A 80 1.37 5.39 7.05
CA ASP A 80 0.93 5.64 8.41
C ASP A 80 2.13 5.77 9.36
N SER A 81 2.32 6.93 9.98
CA SER A 81 3.44 7.18 10.89
C SER A 81 3.53 6.28 12.11
N TYR A 82 2.48 5.56 12.50
CA TYR A 82 2.55 4.58 13.58
C TYR A 82 2.96 3.21 13.03
N GLY A 83 2.22 2.69 12.06
CA GLY A 83 2.46 1.35 11.51
C GLY A 83 3.77 1.22 10.71
N ALA A 84 4.20 2.30 10.06
CA ALA A 84 5.46 2.35 9.30
C ALA A 84 6.62 3.01 10.08
N PHE A 85 6.43 3.30 11.38
CA PHE A 85 7.51 3.80 12.24
C PHE A 85 8.77 2.91 12.22
N PRO A 86 8.67 1.56 12.18
CA PRO A 86 9.85 0.69 12.15
C PRO A 86 10.57 0.63 10.79
N MET A 87 10.07 1.31 9.75
CA MET A 87 10.68 1.31 8.42
C MET A 87 12.12 1.85 8.45
N LYS A 88 13.02 1.19 7.73
CA LYS A 88 14.40 1.67 7.54
C LYS A 88 14.36 3.05 6.88
N LYS A 89 15.01 4.05 7.51
CA LYS A 89 15.11 5.42 6.95
C LYS A 89 15.71 5.45 5.54
N ALA A 90 16.68 4.58 5.28
CA ALA A 90 17.31 4.45 3.96
C ALA A 90 16.32 4.15 2.82
N LEU A 91 15.23 3.40 3.09
CA LEU A 91 14.21 3.12 2.07
C LEU A 91 13.37 4.37 1.77
N VAL A 92 13.06 5.17 2.78
CA VAL A 92 12.35 6.45 2.62
C VAL A 92 13.22 7.43 1.84
N GLU A 93 14.50 7.53 2.21
CA GLU A 93 15.49 8.38 1.53
C GLU A 93 15.71 7.95 0.07
N LEU A 94 15.79 6.64 -0.20
CA LEU A 94 15.86 6.07 -1.55
C LEU A 94 14.66 6.50 -2.40
N MET A 95 13.45 6.36 -1.89
CA MET A 95 12.23 6.76 -2.59
C MET A 95 12.20 8.27 -2.87
N GLN A 96 12.42 9.09 -1.83
CA GLN A 96 12.36 10.55 -1.96
C GLN A 96 13.43 11.10 -2.90
N SER A 97 14.68 10.63 -2.79
CA SER A 97 15.77 11.04 -3.68
C SER A 97 15.58 10.60 -5.13
N SER A 98 14.71 9.63 -5.39
CA SER A 98 14.36 9.14 -6.72
C SER A 98 13.14 9.84 -7.34
N GLY A 99 12.54 10.81 -6.63
CA GLY A 99 11.38 11.57 -7.10
C GLY A 99 10.02 11.02 -6.66
N VAL A 100 9.98 10.04 -5.74
CA VAL A 100 8.71 9.57 -5.16
C VAL A 100 8.18 10.60 -4.16
N ASP A 101 6.90 10.94 -4.27
CA ASP A 101 6.19 11.78 -3.29
C ASP A 101 5.81 10.94 -2.07
N VAL A 102 6.65 10.96 -1.04
CA VAL A 102 6.43 10.22 0.21
C VAL A 102 5.87 11.14 1.29
N VAL A 103 4.66 10.85 1.75
CA VAL A 103 3.94 11.60 2.77
C VAL A 103 3.64 10.71 3.97
N TRP A 104 3.70 11.32 5.16
CA TRP A 104 3.39 10.67 6.43
C TRP A 104 1.98 11.04 6.90
N PHE A 105 1.10 10.05 7.02
CA PHE A 105 -0.24 10.23 7.56
C PHE A 105 -0.19 10.40 9.08
N ARG A 106 -0.72 11.54 9.56
CA ARG A 106 -0.74 11.93 10.97
C ARG A 106 0.62 11.70 11.67
N PRO A 107 1.64 12.50 11.34
CA PRO A 107 2.96 12.41 11.96
C PRO A 107 2.86 12.34 13.48
N LEU A 108 3.64 11.43 14.08
CA LEU A 108 3.66 11.25 15.53
C LEU A 108 4.20 12.52 16.19
N ALA A 109 3.40 13.13 17.08
CA ALA A 109 3.83 14.25 17.90
C ALA A 109 4.00 13.78 19.33
N ARG A 110 5.22 13.90 19.88
CA ARG A 110 5.59 13.47 21.24
C ARG A 110 4.66 14.01 22.34
N TRP A 111 4.00 15.14 22.10
CA TRP A 111 3.14 15.85 23.06
C TRP A 111 1.64 15.59 22.87
N LYS A 112 1.22 14.67 21.98
CA LYS A 112 -0.20 14.40 21.66
C LYS A 112 -0.52 12.90 21.66
N VAL A 113 -0.10 12.19 22.70
CA VAL A 113 -0.29 10.73 22.83
C VAL A 113 -1.75 10.29 22.78
N TRP A 114 -2.69 11.15 23.22
CA TRP A 114 -4.13 10.91 23.15
C TRP A 114 -4.74 11.03 21.75
N LYS A 115 -3.96 11.39 20.71
CA LYS A 115 -4.41 11.45 19.31
C LYS A 115 -3.85 10.33 18.44
N MET A 116 -3.32 9.27 19.08
CA MET A 116 -2.71 8.12 18.40
C MET A 116 -3.73 7.08 17.93
N ASP A 117 -4.98 7.18 18.37
CA ASP A 117 -6.10 6.27 18.07
C ASP A 117 -6.62 6.35 16.64
N ASN A 118 -6.54 7.53 16.02
CA ASN A 118 -7.06 7.78 14.69
C ASN A 118 -6.00 7.53 13.62
N ARG A 119 -5.74 6.27 13.29
CA ARG A 119 -4.78 5.84 12.25
C ARG A 119 -5.47 5.42 10.96
N THR A 120 -4.74 5.40 9.84
CA THR A 120 -5.27 4.78 8.62
C THR A 120 -4.86 3.32 8.57
N HIS A 121 -5.83 2.40 8.63
CA HIS A 121 -5.58 0.95 8.47
C HIS A 121 -5.89 0.43 7.06
N ARG A 122 -6.22 1.35 6.14
CA ARG A 122 -6.42 1.05 4.71
C ARG A 122 -5.10 0.56 4.11
N LYS A 123 -5.18 -0.38 3.19
CA LYS A 123 -4.07 -0.80 2.32
C LYS A 123 -4.56 -0.70 0.88
N ILE A 124 -3.93 0.16 0.11
CA ILE A 124 -4.37 0.49 -1.24
C ILE A 124 -3.12 0.61 -2.11
N LEU A 125 -3.11 -0.10 -3.23
CA LEU A 125 -2.20 0.14 -4.34
C LEU A 125 -3.06 0.37 -5.58
N ILE A 126 -2.83 1.48 -6.29
CA ILE A 126 -3.49 1.79 -7.56
C ILE A 126 -2.40 2.10 -8.59
N CYS A 127 -2.43 1.38 -9.71
CA CYS A 127 -1.54 1.57 -10.84
C CYS A 127 -2.36 2.08 -12.04
N ASP A 128 -1.95 3.23 -12.59
CA ASP A 128 -2.55 3.90 -13.76
C ASP A 128 -4.06 4.15 -13.68
N GLY A 129 -4.65 4.11 -12.48
CA GLY A 129 -6.10 4.21 -12.28
C GLY A 129 -6.89 3.01 -12.82
N LYS A 130 -6.22 1.90 -13.19
CA LYS A 130 -6.84 0.73 -13.85
C LYS A 130 -6.73 -0.54 -13.03
N ILE A 131 -5.60 -0.74 -12.35
CA ILE A 131 -5.36 -1.93 -11.52
C ILE A 131 -5.30 -1.47 -10.07
N ALA A 132 -6.09 -2.09 -9.19
CA ALA A 132 -6.13 -1.76 -7.78
C ALA A 132 -6.03 -3.02 -6.90
N PHE A 133 -5.32 -2.89 -5.79
CA PHE A 133 -5.23 -3.90 -4.74
C PHE A 133 -5.72 -3.31 -3.43
N THR A 134 -6.46 -4.12 -2.67
CA THR A 134 -6.90 -3.81 -1.31
C THR A 134 -6.96 -5.10 -0.50
N GLY A 135 -6.87 -5.00 0.82
CA GLY A 135 -6.90 -6.16 1.72
C GLY A 135 -6.23 -5.90 3.07
N GLY A 136 -5.84 -6.98 3.74
CA GLY A 136 -5.21 -6.95 5.06
C GLY A 136 -3.67 -6.90 5.07
N VAL A 137 -3.02 -7.24 3.95
CA VAL A 137 -1.57 -7.45 3.90
C VAL A 137 -0.73 -6.23 4.34
N GLY A 138 0.30 -6.47 5.15
CA GLY A 138 1.36 -5.51 5.45
C GLY A 138 2.58 -5.70 4.54
N ILE A 139 3.37 -4.64 4.33
CA ILE A 139 4.64 -4.78 3.58
C ILE A 139 5.74 -5.17 4.56
N ALA A 140 5.83 -6.47 4.82
CA ALA A 140 6.83 -7.05 5.68
C ALA A 140 7.03 -8.56 5.44
N GLU A 141 8.18 -9.08 5.87
CA GLU A 141 8.55 -10.49 5.78
C GLU A 141 7.51 -11.44 6.39
N GLU A 142 6.86 -11.03 7.49
CA GLU A 142 5.83 -11.85 8.15
C GLU A 142 4.67 -12.22 7.22
N TRP A 143 4.30 -11.36 6.26
CA TRP A 143 3.22 -11.66 5.31
C TRP A 143 3.69 -12.43 4.08
N THR A 144 4.98 -12.79 3.98
CA THR A 144 5.52 -13.59 2.87
C THR A 144 5.20 -15.07 3.05
N GLY A 145 5.26 -15.83 1.97
CA GLY A 145 4.98 -17.27 2.00
C GLY A 145 3.50 -17.62 1.88
N ASN A 146 3.18 -18.85 2.27
CA ASN A 146 1.87 -19.50 2.05
C ASN A 146 1.11 -19.72 3.38
N ALA A 147 1.40 -18.91 4.40
CA ALA A 147 0.73 -18.99 5.70
C ALA A 147 0.71 -20.41 6.32
N ARG A 148 1.80 -21.16 6.18
CA ARG A 148 1.87 -22.59 6.55
C ARG A 148 2.20 -22.82 8.01
N ASN A 149 2.72 -21.82 8.70
CA ASN A 149 3.23 -21.89 10.06
C ASN A 149 3.07 -20.53 10.76
N GLU A 150 3.36 -20.47 12.06
CA GLU A 150 3.17 -19.28 12.89
C GLU A 150 4.02 -18.06 12.48
N SER A 151 5.06 -18.26 11.67
CA SER A 151 5.89 -17.18 11.13
C SER A 151 5.44 -16.64 9.77
N GLU A 152 4.43 -17.26 9.13
CA GLU A 152 3.84 -16.81 7.88
C GLU A 152 2.39 -16.33 8.15
N TRP A 153 2.16 -15.03 8.09
CA TRP A 153 0.88 -14.39 8.46
C TRP A 153 -0.09 -14.35 7.27
N ARG A 154 -1.37 -14.52 7.59
CA ARG A 154 -2.50 -14.29 6.69
C ARG A 154 -3.61 -13.57 7.46
N ASP A 155 -4.11 -12.49 6.86
CA ASP A 155 -5.29 -11.75 7.34
C ASP A 155 -6.59 -12.41 6.88
#